data_AF-C8X6Q4-F1
#
_entry.id   AF-C8X6Q4-F1
#
_cell.length_a   1.000
_cell.length_b   1.000
_cell.length_c   1.000
_cell.angle_alpha   90.00
_cell.angle_beta   90.00
_cell.angle_gamma   90.00
#
_symmetry.space_group_name_H-M   'P 1'
#
loop_
_entity.id
_entity.type
_entity.pdbx_description
1 polymer ?
#
loop_
_entity_poly.entity_id
_entity_poly.type
_entity_poly.pdbx_seq_one_letter_code
_entity_poly.pdbx_strand_id
1 'polypeptide(L)' 'MSVRFTEDLDFRAPNAQQPIHVVGVLRQHLGVLDEPKDVVVKAIREWLKLNAASSALIRDLKRSEFAVVLDHADA' A
#
# COMPACT_ATOMS: atom_id res chain seq x y z
N MET A 1 22.33 42.21 -4.65
CA MET A 1 22.70 40.79 -4.89
C MET A 1 21.56 39.94 -4.38
N SER A 2 20.67 39.52 -5.28
CA SER A 2 19.43 38.80 -4.92
C SER A 2 19.72 37.31 -4.87
N VAL A 3 19.70 36.72 -3.68
CA VAL A 3 19.74 35.26 -3.53
C VAL A 3 18.30 34.78 -3.66
N ARG A 4 17.96 34.26 -4.84
CA ARG A 4 16.75 33.47 -5.04
C ARG A 4 16.97 32.16 -4.30
N PHE A 5 16.22 31.94 -3.22
CA PHE A 5 16.02 30.62 -2.64
C PHE A 5 15.16 29.82 -3.64
N THR A 6 15.82 29.19 -4.60
CA THR A 6 15.23 28.10 -5.37
C THR A 6 14.91 26.97 -4.42
N GLU A 7 13.61 26.73 -4.23
CA GLU A 7 13.00 25.42 -4.42
C GLU A 7 14.00 24.37 -4.92
N ASP A 8 14.66 23.66 -4.02
CA ASP A 8 15.26 22.36 -4.31
C ASP A 8 15.75 21.77 -3.00
N LEU A 9 14.87 21.05 -2.32
CA LEU A 9 15.22 19.90 -1.51
C LEU A 9 13.95 19.08 -1.43
N ASP A 10 13.59 18.60 -2.62
CA ASP A 10 12.95 17.31 -2.84
C ASP A 10 13.74 16.29 -1.99
N PHE A 11 13.42 16.17 -0.70
CA PHE A 11 13.86 15.08 0.15
C PHE A 11 13.05 13.85 -0.28
N ARG A 12 13.25 13.49 -1.53
CA ARG A 12 12.92 12.23 -2.17
C ARG A 12 13.77 11.21 -1.42
N ALA A 13 13.24 10.68 -0.32
CA ALA A 13 13.72 9.43 0.20
C ALA A 13 13.62 8.44 -0.97
N PRO A 14 14.73 7.91 -1.51
CA PRO A 14 14.68 7.00 -2.66
C PRO A 14 13.96 5.68 -2.33
N ASN A 15 13.59 5.47 -1.07
CA ASN A 15 12.87 4.32 -0.55
C ASN A 15 11.49 4.67 0.05
N ALA A 16 10.94 5.85 -0.21
CA ALA A 16 9.52 6.07 0.09
C ALA A 16 8.71 5.21 -0.89
N GLN A 17 8.43 3.96 -0.50
CA GLN A 17 7.43 3.12 -1.15
C GLN A 17 6.23 4.02 -1.41
N GLN A 18 5.92 4.26 -2.69
CA GLN A 18 4.77 5.07 -3.03
C GLN A 18 3.57 4.46 -2.29
N PRO A 19 2.81 5.27 -1.53
CA PRO A 19 1.74 4.74 -0.72
C PRO A 19 0.77 3.99 -1.62
N ILE A 20 0.66 2.68 -1.41
CA ILE A 20 -0.25 1.86 -2.19
C ILE A 20 -1.65 2.20 -1.72
N HIS A 21 -2.47 2.73 -2.64
CA HIS A 21 -3.82 3.22 -2.34
C HIS A 21 -4.94 2.30 -2.83
N VAL A 22 -4.61 1.32 -3.69
CA VAL A 22 -5.58 0.48 -4.40
C VAL A 22 -5.15 -0.98 -4.32
N VAL A 23 -6.09 -1.90 -4.11
CA VAL A 23 -5.80 -3.34 -3.98
C VAL A 23 -5.19 -3.92 -5.26
N GLY A 24 -5.61 -3.45 -6.44
CA GLY A 24 -5.03 -3.88 -7.72
C GLY A 24 -3.52 -3.61 -7.82
N VAL A 25 -3.09 -2.43 -7.37
CA VAL A 25 -1.66 -2.06 -7.31
C VAL A 25 -0.93 -2.90 -6.28
N LEU A 26 -1.55 -3.17 -5.14
CA LEU A 26 -0.98 -4.06 -4.11
C LEU A 26 -0.77 -5.47 -4.64
N ARG A 27 -1.74 -6.03 -5.36
CA ARG A 27 -1.65 -7.37 -5.98
C ARG A 27 -0.54 -7.43 -7.02
N GLN A 28 -0.39 -6.39 -7.84
CA GLN A 28 0.70 -6.29 -8.79
C GLN A 28 2.06 -6.19 -8.10
N HIS A 29 2.16 -5.38 -7.04
CA HIS A 29 3.37 -5.22 -6.25
C HIS A 29 3.80 -6.52 -5.56
N LEU A 30 2.84 -7.30 -5.08
CA LEU A 30 3.06 -8.61 -4.46
C LEU A 30 3.24 -9.75 -5.48
N GLY A 31 3.01 -9.51 -6.78
CA GLY A 31 3.09 -10.54 -7.81
C GLY A 31 1.98 -11.58 -7.74
N VAL A 32 0.82 -11.25 -7.14
CA VAL A 32 -0.30 -12.17 -6.88
C VAL A 32 -1.53 -11.83 -7.74
N LEU A 33 -1.31 -11.37 -8.97
CA LEU A 33 -2.39 -10.99 -9.90
C LEU A 33 -3.24 -12.20 -10.33
N ASP A 34 -2.62 -13.34 -10.62
CA ASP A 34 -3.29 -14.58 -11.06
C ASP A 34 -3.39 -15.65 -9.96
N GLU A 35 -3.03 -15.29 -8.73
CA GLU A 35 -3.04 -16.21 -7.60
C GLU A 35 -4.46 -16.40 -7.02
N PRO A 36 -4.73 -17.58 -6.41
CA PRO A 36 -6.00 -17.82 -5.75
C PRO A 36 -6.21 -16.85 -4.60
N LYS A 37 -7.48 -16.54 -4.34
CA LYS A 37 -7.92 -15.55 -3.36
C LYS A 37 -7.27 -15.74 -1.98
N ASP A 38 -7.15 -16.97 -1.49
CA ASP A 38 -6.50 -17.28 -0.20
C ASP A 38 -5.03 -16.85 -0.14
N VAL A 39 -4.28 -17.04 -1.23
CA VAL A 39 -2.88 -16.63 -1.34
C VAL A 39 -2.78 -15.10 -1.38
N VAL A 40 -3.65 -14.45 -2.15
CA VAL A 40 -3.75 -12.99 -2.21
C VAL A 40 -4.07 -12.41 -0.84
N VAL A 41 -5.04 -12.99 -0.12
CA VAL A 41 -5.43 -12.57 1.23
C VAL A 41 -4.24 -12.68 2.18
N LYS A 42 -3.53 -13.81 2.17
CA LYS A 42 -2.36 -14.03 3.02
C LYS A 42 -1.25 -13.03 2.70
N ALA A 43 -0.93 -12.83 1.43
CA ALA A 43 0.11 -11.90 0.98
C ALA A 43 -0.20 -10.44 1.38
N ILE A 44 -1.44 -9.99 1.20
CA ILE A 44 -1.86 -8.66 1.62
C ILE A 44 -1.77 -8.55 3.16
N ARG A 45 -2.16 -9.59 3.90
CA ARG A 45 -2.05 -9.61 5.38
C ARG A 45 -0.60 -9.49 5.85
N GLU A 46 0.32 -10.22 5.24
CA GLU A 46 1.75 -10.13 5.58
C GLU A 46 2.35 -8.77 5.21
N TRP A 47 1.93 -8.21 4.07
CA TRP A 47 2.35 -6.87 3.67
C TRP A 47 1.85 -5.80 4.66
N LEU A 48 0.59 -5.88 5.10
CA LEU A 48 -0.02 -4.97 6.07
C LEU A 48 0.60 -5.06 7.47
N LYS A 49 1.23 -6.19 7.84
CA LYS A 49 2.00 -6.30 9.10
C LYS A 49 3.30 -5.51 9.06
N LEU A 50 3.92 -5.42 7.89
CA LEU A 50 5.22 -4.78 7.70
C LEU A 50 5.12 -3.33 7.21
N ASN A 51 3.97 -2.95 6.63
CA ASN A 51 3.76 -1.66 5.98
C ASN A 51 2.47 -1.03 6.49
N ALA A 52 2.51 0.28 6.75
CA ALA A 52 1.31 1.04 7.12
C ALA A 52 0.36 1.14 5.93
N ALA A 53 -0.86 0.62 6.09
CA ALA A 53 -1.90 0.76 5.09
C ALA A 53 -2.45 2.18 5.05
N SER A 54 -2.56 2.77 3.86
CA SER A 54 -3.26 4.05 3.70
C SER A 54 -4.76 3.86 3.95
N SER A 55 -5.44 4.85 4.53
CA SER A 55 -6.91 4.84 4.70
C SER A 55 -7.67 4.63 3.39
N ALA A 56 -7.08 5.06 2.25
CA ALA A 56 -7.61 4.79 0.92
C ALA A 56 -7.56 3.29 0.59
N LEU A 57 -6.44 2.63 0.86
CA LEU A 57 -6.26 1.19 0.65
C LEU A 57 -7.16 0.37 1.56
N ILE A 58 -7.30 0.76 2.84
CA ILE A 58 -8.23 0.12 3.78
C ILE A 58 -9.67 0.23 3.25
N ARG A 59 -10.07 1.43 2.77
CA ARG A 59 -11.40 1.64 2.20
C ARG A 59 -11.63 0.78 0.95
N ASP A 60 -10.62 0.66 0.09
CA ASP A 60 -10.66 -0.13 -1.12
C ASP A 60 -10.72 -1.65 -0.82
N LEU A 61 -9.94 -2.10 0.17
CA LEU A 61 -9.98 -3.46 0.70
C LEU A 61 -11.36 -3.81 1.28
N LYS A 62 -11.98 -2.92 2.07
CA LYS A 62 -13.35 -3.11 2.59
C LYS A 62 -14.41 -3.23 1.50
N ARG A 63 -14.22 -2.51 0.38
CA ARG A 63 -15.14 -2.53 -0.76
C ARG A 63 -14.87 -3.67 -1.74
N SER A 64 -13.71 -4.30 -1.63
CA SER A 64 -13.29 -5.43 -2.45
C SER A 64 -13.65 -6.75 -1.80
N GLU A 65 -13.55 -7.82 -2.59
CA GLU A 65 -13.73 -9.20 -2.14
C GLU A 65 -12.70 -9.65 -1.06
N PHE A 66 -11.67 -8.83 -0.83
CA PHE A 66 -10.59 -9.04 0.13
C PHE A 66 -10.83 -8.30 1.47
N ALA A 67 -12.06 -7.89 1.77
CA ALA A 67 -12.40 -7.26 3.06
C ALA A 67 -12.00 -8.13 4.27
N VAL A 68 -12.00 -9.46 4.10
CA VAL A 68 -11.55 -10.45 5.10
C VAL A 68 -10.10 -10.25 5.56
N VAL A 69 -9.27 -9.54 4.79
CA VAL A 69 -7.89 -9.26 5.20
C VAL A 69 -7.85 -8.29 6.39
N LEU A 70 -8.85 -7.40 6.50
CA LEU A 70 -8.93 -6.37 7.54
C LEU A 70 -9.59 -6.87 8.84
N ASP A 71 -10.35 -7.96 8.79
CA ASP A 71 -11.11 -8.51 9.92
C ASP A 71 -10.21 -9.15 11.01
N HIS A 72 -8.93 -9.34 10.73
CA HIS A 72 -7.94 -9.90 11.65
C HIS A 72 -6.81 -8.93 12.02
N ALA A 73 -6.92 -7.66 11.65
CA ALA A 73 -5.92 -6.65 11.99
C ALA A 73 -6.13 -6.02 13.39
N ASP A 74 -7.15 -6.46 14.14
CA ASP A 74 -7.59 -5.88 15.42
C ASP A 74 -7.41 -6.82 16.65
N ALA A 75 -6.63 -7.90 16.52
CA ALA A 75 -6.35 -8.84 17.62
C ALA A 75 -4.88 -8.88 18.00
#